data_AF-A0A412AWY6-F1
#
_entry.id   AF-A0A412AWY6-F1
#
_cell.length_a   1.000
_cell.length_b   1.000
_cell.length_c   1.000
_cell.angle_alpha   90.00
_cell.angle_beta   90.00
_cell.angle_gamma   90.00
#
_symmetry.space_group_name_H-M   'P 1'
#
loop_
_entity.id
_entity.type
_entity.pdbx_description
1 polymer ?
#
loop_
_entity_poly.entity_id
_entity_poly.type
_entity_poly.pdbx_seq_one_letter_code
_entity_poly.pdbx_strand_id
1 'polypeptide(L)'
;MKKRILSILLTICMLLCLVPTAVSAANGPMDTIPKYDVSIDVYNRTSDITIKDKRSYYIYSSVPDKLRDTWVWDKKIFIKGDKAAPHVFIDGVNIKMSPDSKGPAIELNKKASAYLYFIGRDSSLEGAGDRAAIQKNRSEGQLYVLARTGTTVTCKGGYRAAGIGGSYATRNIGTPSFNMDMYGHGVNMHFGSQSNPDYWGGTINATGGVNGAGIGAGCYGYSGNAIHGGAGERLYFYSGTVNARGGRLAAGIGGGFRGRGSISISMAAISTRKAGQPARASAAAAGRRNRTSTESTRRAISLSPADG
;
A
#
# COMPACT_ATOMS: atom_id res chain seq x y z
N MET A 1 48.20 -20.27 21.43
CA MET A 1 46.73 -20.51 21.49
C MET A 1 45.89 -19.23 21.60
N LYS A 2 46.19 -18.28 22.50
CA LYS A 2 45.41 -17.03 22.71
C LYS A 2 45.19 -16.17 21.44
N LYS A 3 46.21 -16.02 20.58
CA LYS A 3 46.12 -15.21 19.34
C LYS A 3 45.18 -15.82 18.27
N ARG A 4 45.04 -17.15 18.23
CA ARG A 4 44.16 -17.84 17.26
C ARG A 4 42.68 -17.74 17.66
N ILE A 5 42.39 -17.78 18.97
CA ILE A 5 41.02 -17.64 19.50
C ILE A 5 40.50 -16.21 19.27
N LEU A 6 41.33 -15.18 19.47
CA LEU A 6 40.93 -13.79 19.24
C LEU A 6 40.61 -13.52 17.77
N SER A 7 41.41 -14.08 16.84
CA SER A 7 41.15 -13.93 15.40
C SER A 7 39.83 -14.59 14.99
N ILE A 8 39.56 -15.81 15.47
CA ILE A 8 38.31 -16.52 15.16
C ILE A 8 37.10 -15.76 15.71
N LEU A 9 37.21 -15.19 16.92
CA LEU A 9 36.14 -14.39 17.52
C LEU A 9 35.86 -13.10 16.73
N LEU A 10 36.89 -12.40 16.24
CA LEU A 10 36.71 -11.22 15.39
C LEU A 10 36.10 -11.57 14.02
N THR A 11 36.49 -12.70 13.42
CA THR A 11 35.92 -13.13 12.14
C THR A 11 34.44 -13.52 12.29
N ILE A 12 34.07 -14.18 13.39
CA ILE A 12 32.67 -14.50 13.71
C ILE A 12 31.85 -13.23 14.01
N CYS A 13 32.44 -12.26 14.71
CA CYS A 13 31.78 -10.98 15.03
C CYS A 13 31.51 -10.14 13.77
N MET A 14 32.47 -10.07 12.84
CA MET A 14 32.26 -9.45 11.52
C MET A 14 31.22 -10.21 10.68
N LEU A 15 31.23 -11.54 10.71
CA LEU A 15 30.26 -12.36 9.97
C LEU A 15 28.83 -12.17 10.50
N LEU A 16 28.64 -12.03 11.82
CA LEU A 16 27.35 -11.76 12.46
C LEU A 16 26.80 -10.35 12.18
N CYS A 17 27.68 -9.36 12.00
CA CYS A 17 27.27 -8.00 11.64
C CYS A 17 26.88 -7.84 10.16
N LEU A 18 27.27 -8.79 9.30
CA LEU A 18 26.91 -8.81 7.87
C LEU A 18 25.68 -9.67 7.55
N VAL A 19 25.14 -10.42 8.51
CA VAL A 19 23.83 -11.05 8.33
C VAL A 19 22.80 -9.93 8.36
N PRO A 20 22.02 -9.70 7.27
CA PRO A 20 20.87 -8.83 7.36
C PRO A 20 20.04 -9.35 8.53
N THR A 21 19.80 -8.53 9.54
CA THR A 21 18.75 -8.83 10.51
C THR A 21 17.47 -8.84 9.70
N ALA A 22 17.11 -10.02 9.18
CA ALA A 22 15.81 -10.27 8.63
C ALA A 22 14.88 -10.03 9.81
N VAL A 23 14.33 -8.82 9.87
CA VAL A 23 13.16 -8.53 10.67
C VAL A 23 12.16 -9.55 10.20
N SER A 24 12.02 -10.62 10.99
CA SER A 24 11.02 -11.64 10.77
C SER A 24 9.68 -10.93 10.90
N ALA A 25 9.13 -10.54 9.75
CA ALA A 25 7.74 -10.20 9.64
C ALA A 25 6.96 -11.40 10.17
N ALA A 26 5.85 -11.17 10.88
CA ALA A 26 4.92 -12.23 11.25
C ALA A 26 4.70 -13.17 10.05
N ASN A 27 4.59 -14.48 10.28
CA ASN A 27 4.62 -15.64 9.35
C ASN A 27 3.87 -15.53 7.99
N GLY A 28 4.03 -14.44 7.24
CA GLY A 28 3.21 -14.09 6.09
C GLY A 28 1.78 -13.64 6.44
N PRO A 29 0.98 -13.34 5.41
CA PRO A 29 -0.46 -13.14 5.58
C PRO A 29 -1.13 -14.43 6.11
N MET A 30 -2.19 -14.27 6.89
CA MET A 30 -2.96 -15.41 7.40
C MET A 30 -3.82 -16.04 6.30
N ASP A 31 -3.94 -17.36 6.29
CA ASP A 31 -4.77 -18.07 5.30
C ASP A 31 -6.27 -18.03 5.62
N THR A 32 -6.62 -17.78 6.88
CA THR A 32 -8.00 -17.69 7.36
C THR A 32 -8.15 -16.58 8.38
N ILE A 33 -9.40 -16.23 8.71
CA ILE A 33 -9.70 -15.28 9.78
C ILE A 33 -9.43 -15.96 11.14
N PRO A 34 -8.62 -15.36 12.04
CA PRO A 34 -8.36 -15.88 13.37
C PRO A 34 -9.44 -15.43 14.36
N LYS A 35 -9.33 -15.90 15.60
CA LYS A 35 -9.91 -15.17 16.74
C LYS A 35 -9.13 -13.86 16.92
N TYR A 36 -9.85 -12.75 17.13
CA TYR A 36 -9.24 -11.44 17.31
C TYR A 36 -8.82 -11.19 18.76
N ASP A 37 -7.67 -10.55 18.95
CA ASP A 37 -7.22 -10.12 20.27
C ASP A 37 -7.94 -8.84 20.72
N VAL A 38 -8.27 -7.96 19.76
CA VAL A 38 -8.90 -6.66 20.01
C VAL A 38 -10.02 -6.44 19.01
N SER A 39 -11.18 -5.99 19.47
CA SER A 39 -12.30 -5.56 18.61
C SER A 39 -12.59 -4.09 18.86
N ILE A 40 -12.77 -3.31 17.80
CA ILE A 40 -13.02 -1.87 17.85
C ILE A 40 -14.16 -1.53 16.89
N ASP A 41 -15.23 -0.98 17.45
CA ASP A 41 -16.29 -0.34 16.66
C ASP A 41 -15.92 1.12 16.39
N VAL A 42 -16.01 1.55 15.13
CA VAL A 42 -15.77 2.94 14.74
C VAL A 42 -17.05 3.79 14.77
N TYR A 43 -18.23 3.18 14.85
CA TYR A 43 -19.48 3.93 14.99
C TYR A 43 -19.49 4.68 16.34
N ASN A 44 -19.70 6.00 16.29
CA ASN A 44 -19.57 6.96 17.42
C ASN A 44 -18.14 7.16 17.98
N ARG A 45 -17.10 6.61 17.35
CA ARG A 45 -15.73 6.85 17.77
C ARG A 45 -15.26 8.23 17.30
N THR A 46 -14.78 9.06 18.23
CA THR A 46 -14.32 10.43 17.94
C THR A 46 -12.79 10.60 17.92
N SER A 47 -12.03 9.52 18.04
CA SER A 47 -10.57 9.54 18.14
C SER A 47 -9.89 8.56 17.19
N ASP A 48 -8.67 8.88 16.77
CA ASP A 48 -7.81 7.96 16.01
C ASP A 48 -7.63 6.62 16.73
N ILE A 49 -7.35 5.58 15.96
CA ILE A 49 -6.92 4.28 16.47
C ILE A 49 -5.39 4.23 16.31
N THR A 50 -4.65 4.10 17.41
CA THR A 50 -3.18 3.93 17.35
C THR A 50 -2.79 2.50 17.73
N ILE A 51 -2.13 1.80 16.81
CA ILE A 51 -1.64 0.42 16.99
C ILE A 51 -0.12 0.44 17.03
N LYS A 52 0.47 -0.17 18.07
CA LYS A 52 1.93 -0.20 18.28
C LYS A 52 2.50 -1.59 18.49
N ASP A 53 1.64 -2.60 18.50
CA ASP A 53 1.99 -3.99 18.80
C ASP A 53 1.80 -4.89 17.57
N LYS A 54 1.74 -6.21 17.80
CA LYS A 54 1.64 -7.25 16.78
C LYS A 54 0.33 -8.05 16.85
N ARG A 55 -0.65 -7.57 17.65
CA ARG A 55 -1.91 -8.28 17.86
C ARG A 55 -2.78 -8.27 16.62
N SER A 56 -3.78 -9.13 16.64
CA SER A 56 -4.89 -9.13 15.70
C SER A 56 -5.98 -8.15 16.15
N TYR A 57 -6.41 -7.28 15.23
CA TYR A 57 -7.43 -6.27 15.44
C TYR A 57 -8.59 -6.52 14.50
N TYR A 58 -9.81 -6.49 15.01
CA TYR A 58 -11.04 -6.42 14.24
C TYR A 58 -11.62 -5.02 14.36
N ILE A 59 -11.61 -4.27 13.27
CA ILE A 59 -12.11 -2.90 13.18
C ILE A 59 -13.34 -2.92 12.28
N TYR A 60 -14.48 -2.56 12.83
CA TYR A 60 -15.76 -2.67 12.14
C TYR A 60 -16.63 -1.43 12.40
N SER A 61 -17.68 -1.26 11.61
CA SER A 61 -18.70 -0.24 11.85
C SER A 61 -20.05 -0.86 12.16
N SER A 62 -20.58 -0.63 13.36
CA SER A 62 -21.96 -0.98 13.73
C SER A 62 -23.00 0.01 13.21
N VAL A 63 -22.61 0.95 12.34
CA VAL A 63 -23.54 1.93 11.74
C VAL A 63 -24.80 1.21 11.20
N PRO A 64 -26.01 1.72 11.45
CA PRO A 64 -27.23 1.14 10.90
C PRO A 64 -27.20 1.07 9.37
N ASP A 65 -27.79 0.02 8.78
CA ASP A 65 -27.79 -0.17 7.31
C ASP A 65 -28.32 1.05 6.55
N LYS A 66 -29.39 1.67 7.07
CA LYS A 66 -30.00 2.88 6.49
C LYS A 66 -29.08 4.11 6.43
N LEU A 67 -27.97 4.14 7.19
CA LEU A 67 -27.01 5.24 7.20
C LEU A 67 -25.69 4.88 6.52
N ARG A 68 -25.53 3.62 6.07
CA ARG A 68 -24.23 3.06 5.70
C ARG A 68 -23.63 3.72 4.46
N ASP A 69 -24.48 4.14 3.52
CA ASP A 69 -24.07 4.78 2.26
C ASP A 69 -23.55 6.22 2.44
N THR A 70 -23.95 6.89 3.52
CA THR A 70 -23.61 8.30 3.77
C THR A 70 -22.68 8.49 4.96
N TRP A 71 -22.63 7.53 5.88
CA TRP A 71 -21.78 7.60 7.05
C TRP A 71 -20.32 7.38 6.69
N VAL A 72 -19.48 8.31 7.16
CA VAL A 72 -18.03 8.25 7.06
C VAL A 72 -17.41 8.55 8.41
N TRP A 73 -16.32 7.86 8.71
CA TRP A 73 -15.46 8.16 9.83
C TRP A 73 -14.34 9.10 9.38
N ASP A 74 -14.07 10.16 10.14
CA ASP A 74 -13.11 11.21 9.77
C ASP A 74 -11.79 11.13 10.54
N LYS A 75 -11.55 9.99 11.21
CA LYS A 75 -10.34 9.70 11.98
C LYS A 75 -9.50 8.63 11.29
N LYS A 76 -8.29 8.44 11.81
CA LYS A 76 -7.25 7.61 11.19
C LYS A 76 -6.98 6.32 11.96
N ILE A 77 -6.62 5.27 11.23
CA ILE A 77 -5.92 4.10 11.79
C ILE A 77 -4.41 4.31 11.63
N PHE A 78 -3.71 4.47 12.75
CA PHE A 78 -2.29 4.77 12.79
C PHE A 78 -1.47 3.59 13.32
N ILE A 79 -0.69 2.95 12.44
CA ILE A 79 0.21 1.85 12.78
C ILE A 79 1.60 2.44 12.98
N LYS A 80 2.01 2.53 14.25
CA LYS A 80 3.16 3.31 14.70
C LYS A 80 4.18 2.45 15.42
N GLY A 81 5.42 2.52 14.96
CA GLY A 81 6.59 2.03 15.69
C GLY A 81 7.34 0.93 14.93
N ASP A 82 8.65 0.86 15.18
CA ASP A 82 9.57 0.03 14.38
C ASP A 82 9.35 -1.48 14.53
N LYS A 83 8.60 -1.90 15.55
CA LYS A 83 8.28 -3.31 15.83
C LYS A 83 6.80 -3.64 15.61
N ALA A 84 5.98 -2.67 15.18
CA ALA A 84 4.58 -2.90 14.89
C ALA A 84 4.45 -3.79 13.65
N ALA A 85 3.66 -4.85 13.77
CA ALA A 85 3.35 -5.79 12.69
C ALA A 85 1.96 -6.42 12.91
N PRO A 86 0.89 -5.62 13.08
CA PRO A 86 -0.42 -6.15 13.39
C PRO A 86 -1.09 -6.82 12.19
N HIS A 87 -2.03 -7.71 12.50
CA HIS A 87 -3.03 -8.21 11.56
C HIS A 87 -4.33 -7.43 11.80
N VAL A 88 -4.73 -6.58 10.86
CA VAL A 88 -5.89 -5.69 11.01
C VAL A 88 -6.98 -6.10 10.04
N PHE A 89 -8.07 -6.64 10.57
CA PHE A 89 -9.27 -7.05 9.86
C PHE A 89 -10.26 -5.90 9.86
N ILE A 90 -10.68 -5.46 8.68
CA ILE A 90 -11.51 -4.27 8.46
C ILE A 90 -12.82 -4.74 7.81
N ASP A 91 -13.94 -4.50 8.48
CA ASP A 91 -15.29 -4.91 8.02
C ASP A 91 -16.23 -3.71 7.91
N GLY A 92 -16.54 -3.32 6.66
CA GLY A 92 -17.53 -2.28 6.38
C GLY A 92 -17.14 -0.88 6.87
N VAL A 93 -15.85 -0.54 6.88
CA VAL A 93 -15.36 0.74 7.41
C VAL A 93 -15.15 1.75 6.28
N ASN A 94 -15.88 2.86 6.35
CA ASN A 94 -15.74 3.99 5.43
C ASN A 94 -15.00 5.13 6.13
N ILE A 95 -13.80 5.46 5.67
CA ILE A 95 -13.00 6.57 6.19
C ILE A 95 -12.87 7.64 5.11
N LYS A 96 -13.22 8.88 5.48
CA LYS A 96 -12.98 10.05 4.65
C LYS A 96 -12.31 11.13 5.48
N MET A 97 -11.00 11.29 5.29
CA MET A 97 -10.25 12.28 6.04
C MET A 97 -10.70 13.70 5.66
N SER A 98 -10.85 14.56 6.67
CA SER A 98 -11.15 15.97 6.44
C SER A 98 -10.01 16.65 5.68
N PRO A 99 -10.29 17.55 4.71
CA PRO A 99 -9.28 18.40 4.08
C PRO A 99 -8.36 19.11 5.07
N ASP A 100 -8.87 19.45 6.26
CA ASP A 100 -8.13 20.17 7.31
C ASP A 100 -7.10 19.28 8.01
N SER A 101 -7.43 18.00 8.19
CA SER A 101 -6.54 17.01 8.82
C SER A 101 -5.29 16.70 7.98
N LYS A 102 -5.37 16.91 6.65
CA LYS A 102 -4.32 16.62 5.66
C LYS A 102 -3.63 15.25 5.89
N GLY A 103 -4.43 14.25 6.26
CA GLY A 103 -3.97 12.92 6.68
C GLY A 103 -4.42 11.79 5.75
N PRO A 104 -3.73 10.64 5.79
CA PRO A 104 -4.24 9.39 5.23
C PRO A 104 -5.34 8.76 6.11
N ALA A 105 -6.15 7.88 5.55
CA ALA A 105 -7.12 7.08 6.31
C ALA A 105 -6.42 5.99 7.15
N ILE A 106 -5.38 5.37 6.58
CA ILE A 106 -4.49 4.43 7.26
C ILE A 106 -3.05 4.86 7.07
N GLU A 107 -2.27 4.96 8.14
CA GLU A 107 -0.86 5.34 8.08
C GLU A 107 0.05 4.28 8.69
N LEU A 108 1.06 3.86 7.94
CA LEU A 108 2.21 3.12 8.46
C LEU A 108 3.39 4.09 8.58
N ASN A 109 3.97 4.19 9.78
CA ASN A 109 5.07 5.11 10.06
C ASN A 109 6.30 4.39 10.61
N LYS A 110 7.48 4.94 10.29
CA LYS A 110 8.78 4.31 10.52
C LYS A 110 8.82 2.88 9.99
N LYS A 111 9.53 1.96 10.63
CA LYS A 111 9.74 0.59 10.15
C LYS A 111 8.54 -0.35 10.36
N ALA A 112 7.37 0.18 10.69
CA ALA A 112 6.15 -0.62 10.88
C ALA A 112 5.83 -1.46 9.64
N SER A 113 5.47 -2.72 9.87
CA SER A 113 4.78 -3.56 8.90
C SER A 113 3.31 -3.65 9.27
N ALA A 114 2.45 -4.04 8.33
CA ALA A 114 1.06 -4.37 8.63
C ALA A 114 0.47 -5.32 7.61
N TYR A 115 -0.50 -6.10 8.08
CA TYR A 115 -1.36 -6.92 7.24
C TYR A 115 -2.78 -6.41 7.36
N LEU A 116 -3.29 -5.80 6.30
CA LEU A 116 -4.65 -5.27 6.23
C LEU A 116 -5.53 -6.28 5.50
N TYR A 117 -6.57 -6.76 6.15
CA TYR A 117 -7.54 -7.71 5.62
C TYR A 117 -8.90 -7.04 5.53
N PHE A 118 -9.35 -6.75 4.32
CA PHE A 118 -10.71 -6.28 4.07
C PHE A 118 -11.63 -7.49 3.98
N ILE A 119 -12.58 -7.58 4.88
CA ILE A 119 -13.46 -8.73 5.06
C ILE A 119 -14.92 -8.28 5.18
N GLY A 120 -15.86 -9.21 5.04
CA GLY A 120 -17.26 -8.92 5.26
C GLY A 120 -17.76 -7.88 4.26
N ARG A 121 -18.16 -6.71 4.77
CA ARG A 121 -18.70 -5.62 3.97
C ARG A 121 -17.62 -4.76 3.33
N ASP A 122 -17.98 -4.17 2.19
CA ASP A 122 -17.11 -3.28 1.44
C ASP A 122 -16.64 -2.07 2.25
N SER A 123 -15.41 -1.63 1.99
CA SER A 123 -14.78 -0.51 2.70
C SER A 123 -14.30 0.56 1.72
N SER A 124 -14.44 1.82 2.10
CA SER A 124 -13.96 2.97 1.32
C SER A 124 -12.99 3.81 2.15
N LEU A 125 -11.83 4.13 1.60
CA LEU A 125 -10.78 4.90 2.26
C LEU A 125 -10.38 6.08 1.39
N GLU A 126 -10.54 7.30 1.89
CA GLU A 126 -10.16 8.53 1.19
C GLU A 126 -9.16 9.35 2.02
N GLY A 127 -7.97 9.55 1.45
CA GLY A 127 -6.94 10.42 2.01
C GLY A 127 -7.22 11.90 1.69
N ALA A 128 -6.78 12.79 2.57
CA ALA A 128 -6.98 14.23 2.43
C ALA A 128 -5.73 14.96 1.91
N GLY A 129 -5.98 16.07 1.20
CA GLY A 129 -4.94 16.96 0.71
C GLY A 129 -3.96 16.24 -0.20
N ASP A 130 -2.75 16.04 0.27
CA ASP A 130 -1.64 15.46 -0.48
C ASP A 130 -1.22 14.08 0.09
N ARG A 131 -2.14 13.36 0.75
CA ARG A 131 -1.91 12.05 1.38
C ARG A 131 -2.62 10.90 0.69
N ALA A 132 -2.02 9.71 0.75
CA ALA A 132 -2.62 8.49 0.21
C ALA A 132 -3.79 8.02 1.08
N ALA A 133 -4.69 7.17 0.58
CA ALA A 133 -5.71 6.56 1.44
C ALA A 133 -5.05 5.61 2.44
N ILE A 134 -4.25 4.67 1.94
CA ILE A 134 -3.36 3.83 2.72
C ILE A 134 -1.94 4.32 2.46
N GLN A 135 -1.36 5.00 3.44
CA GLN A 135 -0.03 5.57 3.31
C GLN A 135 1.04 4.58 3.79
N LYS A 136 1.89 4.19 2.84
CA LYS A 136 3.14 3.47 3.06
C LYS A 136 4.27 4.18 2.33
N ASN A 137 4.88 5.15 3.01
CA ASN A 137 6.09 5.79 2.51
C ASN A 137 7.30 4.84 2.64
N ARG A 138 8.41 5.13 1.95
CA ARG A 138 9.64 4.32 2.00
C ARG A 138 10.07 4.19 3.46
N SER A 139 9.87 2.99 3.95
CA SER A 139 10.13 2.55 5.30
C SER A 139 10.40 1.05 5.21
N GLU A 140 11.28 0.54 6.07
CA GLU A 140 11.81 -0.83 5.93
C GLU A 140 10.70 -1.90 6.02
N GLY A 141 9.59 -1.61 6.70
CA GLY A 141 8.48 -2.52 6.87
C GLY A 141 7.68 -2.82 5.59
N GLN A 142 6.88 -3.88 5.66
CA GLN A 142 6.03 -4.38 4.58
C GLN A 142 4.56 -3.97 4.80
N LEU A 143 3.84 -3.71 3.71
CA LEU A 143 2.39 -3.58 3.75
C LEU A 143 1.76 -4.71 2.95
N TYR A 144 0.91 -5.51 3.58
CA TYR A 144 0.01 -6.42 2.88
C TYR A 144 -1.40 -5.84 2.86
N VAL A 145 -2.04 -5.92 1.69
CA VAL A 145 -3.43 -5.52 1.46
C VAL A 145 -4.15 -6.72 0.83
N LEU A 146 -5.06 -7.31 1.59
CA LEU A 146 -5.83 -8.47 1.18
C LEU A 146 -7.31 -8.12 1.22
N ALA A 147 -8.07 -8.58 0.22
CA ALA A 147 -9.52 -8.50 0.22
C ALA A 147 -10.07 -9.92 0.16
N ARG A 148 -11.01 -10.26 1.06
CA ARG A 148 -11.68 -11.55 1.05
C ARG A 148 -12.55 -11.66 -0.20
N THR A 149 -12.67 -12.85 -0.75
CA THR A 149 -13.61 -13.11 -1.86
C THR A 149 -15.02 -12.65 -1.51
N GLY A 150 -15.64 -11.89 -2.41
CA GLY A 150 -16.92 -11.22 -2.19
C GLY A 150 -16.84 -9.84 -1.55
N THR A 151 -15.66 -9.37 -1.14
CA THR A 151 -15.44 -8.04 -0.54
C THR A 151 -14.62 -7.14 -1.46
N THR A 152 -14.96 -5.85 -1.46
CA THR A 152 -14.25 -4.79 -2.16
C THR A 152 -13.70 -3.76 -1.18
N VAL A 153 -12.44 -3.35 -1.38
CA VAL A 153 -11.90 -2.12 -0.81
C VAL A 153 -11.67 -1.09 -1.90
N THR A 154 -12.10 0.15 -1.67
CA THR A 154 -11.83 1.28 -2.55
C THR A 154 -10.97 2.31 -1.85
N CYS A 155 -9.79 2.58 -2.39
CA CYS A 155 -8.79 3.51 -1.87
C CYS A 155 -8.64 4.70 -2.82
N LYS A 156 -8.83 5.92 -2.33
CA LYS A 156 -8.67 7.16 -3.09
C LYS A 156 -7.65 8.09 -2.43
N GLY A 157 -6.57 8.35 -3.15
CA GLY A 157 -5.55 9.30 -2.73
C GLY A 157 -6.01 10.74 -2.86
N GLY A 158 -5.42 11.61 -2.06
CA GLY A 158 -5.52 13.06 -2.22
C GLY A 158 -4.84 13.55 -3.51
N TYR A 159 -4.92 14.86 -3.75
CA TYR A 159 -4.57 15.55 -5.00
C TYR A 159 -3.24 15.13 -5.63
N ARG A 160 -2.16 14.97 -4.85
CA ARG A 160 -0.83 14.54 -5.34
C ARG A 160 -0.38 13.18 -4.85
N ALA A 161 -1.25 12.38 -4.24
CA ALA A 161 -0.86 11.14 -3.58
C ALA A 161 -1.38 9.89 -4.30
N ALA A 162 -0.75 8.75 -3.99
CA ALA A 162 -1.22 7.47 -4.48
C ALA A 162 -2.57 7.09 -3.85
N GLY A 163 -3.33 6.20 -4.49
CA GLY A 163 -4.44 5.53 -3.81
C GLY A 163 -3.93 4.70 -2.63
N ILE A 164 -2.94 3.84 -2.91
CA ILE A 164 -2.21 3.04 -1.92
C ILE A 164 -0.70 3.24 -2.13
N GLY A 165 0.00 3.66 -1.08
CA GLY A 165 1.45 3.83 -1.08
C GLY A 165 1.91 5.23 -0.68
N GLY A 166 2.67 5.88 -1.54
CA GLY A 166 3.35 7.15 -1.23
C GLY A 166 2.44 8.37 -1.26
N SER A 167 2.69 9.33 -0.36
CA SER A 167 2.10 10.67 -0.39
C SER A 167 2.93 11.68 -1.17
N TYR A 168 2.50 12.94 -1.25
CA TYR A 168 3.34 14.01 -1.77
C TYR A 168 4.54 14.26 -0.84
N ALA A 169 5.71 14.52 -1.44
CA ALA A 169 6.88 14.96 -0.70
C ALA A 169 7.57 16.13 -1.41
N THR A 170 8.04 17.13 -0.64
CA THR A 170 8.89 18.23 -1.13
C THR A 170 10.28 18.13 -0.50
N ARG A 171 11.35 18.37 -1.27
CA ARG A 171 12.64 18.79 -0.68
C ARG A 171 12.65 20.30 -0.54
N ASN A 172 12.93 20.79 0.65
CA ASN A 172 13.60 22.08 0.79
C ASN A 172 14.97 21.77 1.41
N ILE A 173 16.06 22.31 0.89
CA ILE A 173 17.38 22.06 1.51
C ILE A 173 17.56 23.18 2.53
N GLY A 174 17.27 22.90 3.82
CA GLY A 174 17.47 23.91 4.88
C GLY A 174 16.54 23.86 6.11
N THR A 175 15.53 22.98 6.18
CA THR A 175 14.65 22.89 7.37
C THR A 175 14.78 21.53 8.09
N PRO A 176 15.03 21.47 9.41
CA PRO A 176 15.32 20.22 10.13
C PRO A 176 14.14 19.23 10.23
N SER A 177 12.97 19.57 9.68
CA SER A 177 11.78 18.70 9.59
C SER A 177 11.83 17.69 8.43
N PHE A 178 12.95 17.59 7.69
CA PHE A 178 13.10 16.63 6.59
C PHE A 178 13.45 15.23 7.07
N ASN A 179 12.58 14.29 6.77
CA ASN A 179 12.96 12.90 6.70
C ASN A 179 13.40 12.60 5.25
N MET A 180 14.72 12.55 5.02
CA MET A 180 15.29 12.22 3.71
C MET A 180 14.91 10.82 3.21
N ASP A 181 14.19 10.03 3.99
CA ASP A 181 13.73 8.70 3.58
C ASP A 181 12.32 8.71 2.97
N MET A 182 11.59 9.84 2.97
CA MET A 182 10.15 9.88 2.64
C MET A 182 9.82 10.57 1.29
N TYR A 183 10.44 10.19 0.17
CA TYR A 183 10.21 10.85 -1.14
C TYR A 183 8.89 10.53 -1.86
N GLY A 184 7.79 10.37 -1.14
CA GLY A 184 6.52 9.98 -1.77
C GLY A 184 6.57 8.64 -2.49
N HIS A 185 7.54 7.80 -2.15
CA HIS A 185 7.67 6.45 -2.65
C HIS A 185 6.64 5.53 -2.00
N GLY A 186 6.06 4.61 -2.77
CA GLY A 186 5.37 3.43 -2.24
C GLY A 186 6.27 2.22 -2.38
N VAL A 187 6.70 1.59 -1.28
CA VAL A 187 7.69 0.50 -1.33
C VAL A 187 7.28 -0.69 -0.47
N ASN A 188 7.56 -1.89 -0.98
CA ASN A 188 7.41 -3.17 -0.28
C ASN A 188 5.94 -3.45 0.09
N MET A 189 5.10 -3.42 -0.95
CA MET A 189 3.66 -3.58 -0.83
C MET A 189 3.22 -4.86 -1.54
N HIS A 190 2.33 -5.59 -0.90
CA HIS A 190 1.92 -6.93 -1.25
C HIS A 190 0.40 -6.98 -1.33
N PHE A 191 -0.14 -7.54 -2.41
CA PHE A 191 -1.56 -7.53 -2.71
C PHE A 191 -2.06 -8.97 -2.92
N GLY A 192 -3.06 -9.37 -2.14
CA GLY A 192 -3.58 -10.74 -2.12
C GLY A 192 -2.71 -11.72 -1.32
N SER A 193 -2.95 -13.01 -1.49
CA SER A 193 -2.25 -14.11 -0.80
C SER A 193 -1.67 -15.12 -1.79
N GLN A 194 -0.45 -15.59 -1.52
CA GLN A 194 0.16 -16.69 -2.26
C GLN A 194 -0.33 -18.06 -1.79
N SER A 195 -0.60 -18.19 -0.49
CA SER A 195 -0.93 -19.45 0.18
C SER A 195 -2.42 -19.77 0.15
N ASN A 196 -3.28 -18.75 0.06
CA ASN A 196 -4.73 -18.94 -0.07
C ASN A 196 -5.37 -17.91 -1.04
N PRO A 197 -5.10 -18.04 -2.35
CA PRO A 197 -5.48 -17.05 -3.35
C PRO A 197 -6.99 -16.92 -3.56
N ASP A 198 -7.74 -18.02 -3.45
CA ASP A 198 -9.18 -18.05 -3.65
C ASP A 198 -9.96 -17.51 -2.45
N TYR A 199 -9.41 -17.64 -1.23
CA TYR A 199 -10.01 -17.04 -0.04
C TYR A 199 -9.78 -15.51 -0.01
N TRP A 200 -8.60 -15.08 -0.43
CA TRP A 200 -8.20 -13.67 -0.55
C TRP A 200 -8.31 -13.16 -2.00
N GLY A 201 -9.39 -13.58 -2.69
CA GLY A 201 -9.66 -13.30 -4.10
C GLY A 201 -10.51 -12.05 -4.34
N GLY A 202 -10.73 -11.21 -3.32
CA GLY A 202 -11.58 -10.02 -3.39
C GLY A 202 -11.04 -8.90 -4.30
N THR A 203 -11.72 -7.76 -4.29
CA THR A 203 -11.40 -6.63 -5.17
C THR A 203 -10.71 -5.50 -4.41
N ILE A 204 -9.60 -5.00 -4.96
CA ILE A 204 -8.86 -3.84 -4.46
C ILE A 204 -8.87 -2.77 -5.56
N ASN A 205 -9.62 -1.71 -5.33
CA ASN A 205 -9.64 -0.53 -6.19
C ASN A 205 -8.75 0.55 -5.59
N ALA A 206 -7.82 1.09 -6.36
CA ALA A 206 -6.91 2.14 -5.91
C ALA A 206 -6.80 3.25 -6.96
N THR A 207 -7.21 4.46 -6.58
CA THR A 207 -7.20 5.64 -7.44
C THR A 207 -6.29 6.71 -6.86
N GLY A 208 -5.28 7.14 -7.62
CA GLY A 208 -4.42 8.25 -7.25
C GLY A 208 -5.04 9.60 -7.58
N GLY A 209 -4.56 10.66 -6.92
CA GLY A 209 -4.84 12.03 -7.32
C GLY A 209 -4.14 12.40 -8.64
N VAL A 210 -4.32 13.63 -9.11
CA VAL A 210 -3.85 14.15 -10.41
C VAL A 210 -2.42 13.74 -10.77
N ASN A 211 -1.51 13.73 -9.79
CA ASN A 211 -0.09 13.39 -9.97
C ASN A 211 0.36 12.12 -9.25
N GLY A 212 -0.55 11.38 -8.61
CA GLY A 212 -0.26 10.18 -7.84
C GLY A 212 -0.66 8.90 -8.57
N ALA A 213 0.06 7.81 -8.29
CA ALA A 213 -0.26 6.51 -8.86
C ALA A 213 -1.54 5.91 -8.27
N GLY A 214 -2.17 4.95 -8.95
CA GLY A 214 -3.20 4.14 -8.27
C GLY A 214 -2.59 3.39 -7.08
N ILE A 215 -1.55 2.60 -7.37
CA ILE A 215 -0.73 1.88 -6.39
C ILE A 215 0.74 2.22 -6.64
N GLY A 216 1.46 2.61 -5.59
CA GLY A 216 2.88 2.93 -5.69
C GLY A 216 3.15 4.33 -5.16
N ALA A 217 3.76 5.19 -5.97
CA ALA A 217 4.22 6.49 -5.50
C ALA A 217 3.20 7.63 -5.64
N GLY A 218 3.31 8.58 -4.72
CA GLY A 218 2.79 9.94 -4.87
C GLY A 218 3.70 10.80 -5.75
N CYS A 219 3.35 12.07 -5.89
CA CYS A 219 4.17 13.05 -6.58
C CYS A 219 5.31 13.55 -5.69
N TYR A 220 6.38 14.04 -6.30
CA TYR A 220 7.44 14.76 -5.60
C TYR A 220 7.58 16.18 -6.16
N GLY A 221 7.87 17.14 -5.27
CA GLY A 221 7.93 18.58 -5.55
C GLY A 221 9.35 19.13 -5.79
N TYR A 222 9.42 20.28 -6.47
CA TYR A 222 10.62 20.97 -6.97
C TYR A 222 11.75 21.17 -5.94
N SER A 223 12.99 20.85 -6.35
CA SER A 223 14.21 21.44 -5.80
C SER A 223 15.23 21.59 -6.94
N GLY A 224 15.37 22.80 -7.53
CA GLY A 224 16.40 23.14 -8.52
C GLY A 224 16.38 22.31 -9.82
N ASN A 225 15.82 22.88 -10.89
CA ASN A 225 15.87 22.40 -12.30
C ASN A 225 15.49 20.94 -12.66
N ALA A 226 15.12 20.07 -11.71
CA ALA A 226 14.60 18.74 -12.03
C ALA A 226 13.49 18.29 -11.07
N ILE A 227 12.30 17.98 -11.62
CA ILE A 227 11.25 17.23 -10.92
C ILE A 227 11.62 15.74 -11.02
N HIS A 228 12.02 15.11 -9.92
CA HIS A 228 12.21 13.66 -9.84
C HIS A 228 10.93 13.05 -9.26
N GLY A 229 10.24 12.14 -9.94
CA GLY A 229 9.02 11.57 -9.37
C GLY A 229 9.28 10.55 -8.27
N GLY A 230 8.33 10.43 -7.33
CA GLY A 230 8.31 9.31 -6.39
C GLY A 230 8.23 7.98 -7.16
N ALA A 231 8.93 6.96 -6.65
CA ALA A 231 8.96 5.62 -7.23
C ALA A 231 8.11 4.60 -6.47
N GLY A 232 7.41 3.75 -7.22
CA GLY A 232 6.71 2.57 -6.68
C GLY A 232 7.60 1.34 -6.84
N GLU A 233 8.16 0.80 -5.76
CA GLU A 233 9.16 -0.28 -5.84
C GLU A 233 8.76 -1.49 -5.01
N ARG A 234 9.15 -2.68 -5.47
CA ARG A 234 8.83 -3.95 -4.77
C ARG A 234 7.33 -4.07 -4.51
N LEU A 235 6.57 -3.95 -5.59
CA LEU A 235 5.12 -4.14 -5.58
C LEU A 235 4.83 -5.58 -6.02
N TYR A 236 4.19 -6.35 -5.15
CA TYR A 236 3.92 -7.77 -5.34
C TYR A 236 2.41 -8.02 -5.41
N PHE A 237 1.96 -8.76 -6.43
CA PHE A 237 0.56 -9.08 -6.66
C PHE A 237 0.41 -10.60 -6.77
N TYR A 238 -0.45 -11.16 -5.93
CA TYR A 238 -0.56 -12.61 -5.68
C TYR A 238 -1.93 -13.18 -6.03
N SER A 239 -3.01 -12.52 -5.60
CA SER A 239 -4.38 -12.99 -5.79
C SER A 239 -5.39 -11.83 -5.87
N GLY A 240 -6.64 -12.16 -6.18
CA GLY A 240 -7.75 -11.21 -6.29
C GLY A 240 -7.74 -10.28 -7.50
N THR A 241 -8.71 -9.38 -7.54
CA THR A 241 -8.82 -8.36 -8.60
C THR A 241 -8.22 -7.05 -8.11
N VAL A 242 -7.15 -6.58 -8.76
CA VAL A 242 -6.55 -5.29 -8.43
C VAL A 242 -6.74 -4.30 -9.57
N ASN A 243 -7.52 -3.25 -9.31
CA ASN A 243 -7.78 -2.15 -10.22
C ASN A 243 -7.03 -0.91 -9.76
N ALA A 244 -5.96 -0.54 -10.46
CA ALA A 244 -5.16 0.63 -10.13
C ALA A 244 -5.26 1.71 -11.22
N ARG A 245 -5.73 2.90 -10.84
CA ARG A 245 -5.91 4.06 -11.73
C ARG A 245 -5.06 5.22 -11.23
N GLY A 246 -4.06 5.61 -12.01
CA GLY A 246 -3.28 6.82 -11.74
C GLY A 246 -4.04 8.07 -12.15
N GLY A 247 -3.61 9.20 -11.61
CA GLY A 247 -4.05 10.51 -12.11
C GLY A 247 -3.56 10.81 -13.52
N ARG A 248 -3.96 11.97 -14.03
CA ARG A 248 -3.65 12.47 -15.39
C ARG A 248 -2.18 12.27 -15.78
N LEU A 249 -1.27 12.44 -14.82
CA LEU A 249 0.16 12.50 -15.05
C LEU A 249 0.95 11.34 -14.38
N ALA A 250 0.28 10.29 -13.91
CA ALA A 250 0.90 9.21 -13.14
C ALA A 250 0.49 7.81 -13.61
N ALA A 251 1.22 6.78 -13.16
CA ALA A 251 0.96 5.40 -13.53
C ALA A 251 -0.24 4.80 -12.79
N GLY A 252 -0.89 3.78 -13.36
CA GLY A 252 -1.80 2.93 -12.59
C GLY A 252 -1.07 2.26 -11.43
N ILE A 253 0.02 1.55 -11.74
CA ILE A 253 0.91 0.88 -10.78
C ILE A 253 2.34 1.38 -11.00
N GLY A 254 3.06 1.76 -9.95
CA GLY A 254 4.47 2.17 -10.02
C GLY A 254 4.69 3.63 -9.63
N GLY A 255 5.36 4.40 -10.49
CA GLY A 255 5.78 5.77 -10.21
C GLY A 255 4.64 6.80 -10.24
N GLY A 256 4.80 7.87 -9.46
CA GLY A 256 4.03 9.11 -9.61
C GLY A 256 4.51 9.92 -10.83
N PHE A 257 4.12 11.19 -10.94
CA PHE A 257 4.59 12.05 -12.03
C PHE A 257 6.12 12.07 -12.15
N ARG A 258 6.65 11.68 -13.33
CA ARG A 258 8.09 11.54 -13.63
C ARG A 258 8.84 10.54 -12.71
N GLY A 259 8.10 9.63 -12.10
CA GLY A 259 8.62 8.61 -11.18
C GLY A 259 8.89 7.27 -11.85
N ARG A 260 9.87 6.52 -11.34
CA ARG A 260 10.16 5.15 -11.80
C ARG A 260 9.29 4.13 -11.06
N GLY A 261 9.22 2.90 -11.56
CA GLY A 261 8.58 1.81 -10.83
C GLY A 261 9.27 0.48 -11.06
N SER A 262 9.24 -0.40 -10.05
CA SER A 262 9.58 -1.81 -10.19
C SER A 262 8.40 -2.64 -9.71
N ILE A 263 7.95 -3.54 -10.58
CA ILE A 263 6.75 -4.34 -10.37
C ILE A 263 7.15 -5.81 -10.52
N SER A 264 6.85 -6.61 -9.51
CA SER A 264 7.02 -8.06 -9.55
C SER A 264 5.64 -8.70 -9.48
N ILE A 265 5.22 -9.30 -10.59
CA ILE A 265 3.90 -9.91 -10.71
C ILE A 265 4.05 -11.42 -10.60
N SER A 266 3.31 -12.03 -9.68
CA SER A 266 3.12 -13.48 -9.63
C SER A 266 1.62 -13.78 -9.61
N MET A 267 0.93 -13.50 -10.72
CA MET A 267 -0.50 -13.75 -10.85
C MET A 267 -0.92 -13.95 -12.33
N ALA A 268 -2.08 -14.59 -12.54
CA ALA A 268 -2.64 -15.00 -13.84
C ALA A 268 -3.49 -13.94 -14.59
N ALA A 269 -3.82 -12.78 -14.01
CA ALA A 269 -4.53 -11.71 -14.72
C ALA A 269 -4.31 -10.32 -14.10
N ILE A 270 -4.04 -9.30 -14.94
CA ILE A 270 -3.98 -7.88 -14.56
C ILE A 270 -4.80 -7.07 -15.57
N SER A 271 -5.63 -6.15 -15.08
CA SER A 271 -6.26 -5.10 -15.88
C SER A 271 -5.83 -3.72 -15.35
N THR A 272 -5.07 -2.96 -16.16
CA THR A 272 -4.77 -1.55 -15.88
C THR A 272 -5.43 -0.67 -16.94
N ARG A 273 -6.08 0.43 -16.54
CA ARG A 273 -6.70 1.40 -17.48
C ARG A 273 -6.21 2.82 -17.21
N LYS A 274 -5.96 3.57 -18.28
CA LYS A 274 -5.76 5.03 -18.23
C LYS A 274 -7.13 5.72 -18.28
N ALA A 275 -7.28 6.84 -17.59
CA ALA A 275 -8.51 7.63 -17.62
C ALA A 275 -8.81 8.13 -19.06
N GLY A 276 -9.98 7.78 -19.60
CA GLY A 276 -10.51 8.30 -20.87
C GLY A 276 -10.63 7.36 -22.08
N GLN A 277 -10.59 6.02 -21.94
CA GLN A 277 -10.79 5.08 -23.07
C GLN A 277 -11.66 3.84 -22.70
N PRO A 278 -12.43 3.26 -23.66
CA PRO A 278 -13.37 2.16 -23.42
C PRO A 278 -12.71 0.78 -23.17
N ALA A 279 -13.46 -0.10 -22.50
CA ALA A 279 -13.04 -1.36 -21.89
C ALA A 279 -12.55 -2.41 -22.87
N ARG A 280 -11.46 -3.11 -22.54
CA ARG A 280 -10.87 -4.14 -23.39
C ARG A 280 -9.93 -5.04 -22.49
N ALA A 281 -10.35 -6.26 -22.13
CA ALA A 281 -9.68 -7.30 -21.33
C ALA A 281 -8.47 -7.99 -22.00
N SER A 282 -7.44 -8.37 -21.23
CA SER A 282 -6.39 -9.32 -21.65
C SER A 282 -5.98 -10.23 -20.50
N ALA A 283 -6.12 -11.54 -20.66
CA ALA A 283 -5.53 -12.56 -19.79
C ALA A 283 -4.03 -12.71 -20.13
N ALA A 284 -3.15 -12.72 -19.14
CA ALA A 284 -1.72 -12.95 -19.35
C ALA A 284 -1.27 -14.16 -18.53
N ALA A 285 -0.94 -15.24 -19.24
CA ALA A 285 -0.43 -16.49 -18.69
C ALA A 285 0.80 -16.28 -17.79
N ALA A 286 0.82 -17.04 -16.70
CA ALA A 286 1.85 -17.04 -15.66
C ALA A 286 3.24 -17.32 -16.25
N GLY A 287 4.09 -16.29 -16.28
CA GLY A 287 5.49 -16.40 -16.63
C GLY A 287 6.27 -15.32 -15.89
N ARG A 288 7.18 -15.73 -15.00
CA ARG A 288 8.07 -14.88 -14.19
C ARG A 288 8.82 -13.92 -15.12
N ARG A 289 8.38 -12.66 -15.22
CA ARG A 289 9.08 -11.61 -15.99
C ARG A 289 9.54 -10.50 -15.05
N ASN A 290 10.84 -10.50 -14.73
CA ASN A 290 11.51 -9.30 -14.22
C ASN A 290 11.65 -8.31 -15.38
N ARG A 291 10.86 -7.24 -15.39
CA ARG A 291 11.08 -6.09 -16.29
C ARG A 291 11.56 -4.90 -15.48
N THR A 292 12.83 -4.55 -15.62
CA THR A 292 13.37 -3.24 -15.32
C THR A 292 12.97 -2.30 -16.45
N SER A 293 12.03 -1.37 -16.22
CA SER A 293 11.66 -0.37 -17.23
C SER A 293 12.65 0.79 -17.21
N THR A 294 13.77 0.65 -17.91
CA THR A 294 14.62 1.76 -18.36
C THR A 294 14.51 1.87 -19.88
N GLU A 295 13.36 2.30 -20.38
CA GLU A 295 13.23 2.94 -21.70
C GLU A 295 11.80 3.42 -21.93
N SER A 296 11.67 4.61 -22.51
CA SER A 296 10.40 5.18 -22.94
C SER A 296 9.85 4.39 -24.14
N THR A 297 9.04 3.37 -23.90
CA THR A 297 8.26 2.75 -24.96
C THR A 297 6.77 3.03 -24.77
N ARG A 298 6.28 3.99 -25.57
CA ARG A 298 4.86 4.15 -25.89
C ARG A 298 4.34 2.82 -26.46
N ARG A 299 3.45 2.12 -25.77
CA ARG A 299 2.49 1.17 -26.36
C ARG A 299 1.37 0.90 -25.37
N ALA A 300 0.18 1.36 -25.72
CA ALA A 300 -1.09 1.00 -25.10
C ALA A 300 -1.72 -0.12 -25.94
N ILE A 301 -2.30 -1.16 -25.34
CA ILE A 301 -3.01 -2.25 -26.04
C ILE A 301 -4.30 -2.60 -25.27
N SER A 302 -5.35 -2.94 -26.01
CA SER A 302 -6.73 -3.20 -25.55
C SER A 302 -7.37 -4.38 -26.37
N LEU A 303 -8.20 -5.31 -25.81
CA LEU A 303 -9.31 -6.09 -26.48
C LEU A 303 -10.67 -6.24 -25.70
N SER A 304 -11.83 -5.80 -26.23
CA SER A 304 -13.24 -5.84 -25.72
C SER A 304 -13.87 -7.17 -26.13
N PRO A 305 -15.03 -7.58 -25.55
CA PRO A 305 -15.56 -8.92 -25.75
C PRO A 305 -16.09 -9.07 -27.18
N ALA A 306 -15.98 -10.28 -27.71
CA ALA A 306 -16.75 -10.70 -28.86
C ALA A 306 -18.12 -11.15 -28.35
N ASP A 307 -19.19 -10.61 -28.95
CA ASP A 307 -20.50 -11.22 -28.94
C ASP A 307 -20.41 -12.59 -29.64
N GLY A 308 -21.02 -13.61 -29.03
CA GLY A 308 -21.01 -15.01 -29.45
C GLY A 308 -21.27 -15.94 -28.27
#